data_AF-A0A9N9I1T9-F1
#
_entry.id   AF-A0A9N9I1T9-F1
#
_cell.length_a   1.000
_cell.length_b   1.000
_cell.length_c   1.000
_cell.angle_alpha   90.00
_cell.angle_beta   90.00
_cell.angle_gamma   90.00
#
_symmetry.space_group_name_H-M   'P 1'
#
loop_
_entity.id
_entity.type
_entity.pdbx_description
1 polymer ?
#
loop_
_entity_poly.entity_id
_entity_poly.type
_entity_poly.pdbx_seq_one_letter_code
_entity_poly.pdbx_strand_id
1 'polypeptide(L)'
;MNSAFTNLDGEINLSEEMKSFSVLAQEKRQVFIKHTLMQNTSIDTWRAIPVTEQEVEIMKNESTMRKEELISVINSILISLPETQRSKYTNLKNKTKTILLTILQEIRGLNNAEDAIDEENEDKELIDEEMI
;
A
#
# COMPACT_ATOMS: atom_id res chain seq x y z
N MET A 1 -10.11 4.59 -4.06
CA MET A 1 -11.02 5.73 -4.21
C MET A 1 -11.60 5.69 -5.61
N ASN A 2 -12.94 5.67 -5.73
CA ASN A 2 -13.65 5.78 -7.00
C ASN A 2 -13.78 7.27 -7.34
N SER A 3 -12.84 7.83 -8.11
CA SER A 3 -13.05 9.15 -8.70
C SER A 3 -14.01 9.00 -9.88
N ALA A 4 -15.28 8.76 -9.57
CA ALA A 4 -16.34 8.84 -10.54
C ALA A 4 -16.45 10.29 -11.01
N PHE A 5 -16.55 10.52 -12.31
CA PHE A 5 -16.61 11.83 -12.95
C PHE A 5 -17.77 12.67 -12.37
N THR A 6 -17.60 13.56 -11.39
CA THR A 6 -18.72 14.34 -10.84
C THR A 6 -18.89 15.69 -11.54
N ASN A 7 -20.13 16.05 -11.86
CA ASN A 7 -20.49 17.42 -12.21
C ASN A 7 -20.41 18.32 -10.95
N LEU A 8 -20.47 19.65 -11.13
CA LEU A 8 -20.39 20.64 -10.04
C LEU A 8 -21.42 20.45 -8.91
N ASP A 9 -22.57 19.80 -9.20
CA ASP A 9 -23.62 19.47 -8.23
C ASP A 9 -23.46 18.09 -7.56
N GLY A 10 -22.34 17.38 -7.78
CA GLY A 10 -22.07 16.06 -7.19
C GLY A 10 -22.86 14.90 -7.81
N GLU A 11 -23.90 15.17 -8.59
CA GLU A 11 -24.63 14.16 -9.36
C GLU A 11 -24.09 14.02 -10.80
N ILE A 12 -23.71 12.79 -11.15
CA ILE A 12 -23.30 12.48 -12.51
C ILE A 12 -24.52 12.12 -13.35
N ASN A 13 -25.05 13.11 -14.08
CA ASN A 13 -26.08 12.90 -15.10
C ASN A 13 -25.47 12.29 -16.39
N LEU A 14 -24.82 11.12 -16.26
CA LEU A 14 -24.44 10.32 -17.43
C LEU A 14 -25.64 9.50 -17.91
N SER A 15 -25.74 9.33 -19.23
CA SER A 15 -26.63 8.32 -19.78
C SER A 15 -26.19 6.92 -19.33
N GLU A 16 -27.13 5.96 -19.32
CA GLU A 16 -26.82 4.58 -18.96
C GLU A 16 -25.80 3.95 -19.93
N GLU A 17 -25.79 4.37 -21.20
CA GLU A 17 -24.76 3.95 -22.15
C GLU A 17 -23.37 4.46 -21.75
N MET A 18 -23.25 5.71 -21.31
CA MET A 18 -21.97 6.29 -20.91
C MET A 18 -21.45 5.72 -19.58
N LYS A 19 -22.35 5.42 -18.64
CA LYS A 19 -21.99 4.67 -17.42
C LYS A 19 -21.44 3.29 -17.76
N SER A 20 -22.15 2.55 -18.62
CA SER A 20 -21.75 1.22 -19.06
C SER A 20 -20.41 1.22 -19.80
N PHE A 21 -20.20 2.20 -20.69
CA PHE A 21 -18.92 2.40 -21.37
C PHE A 21 -17.79 2.69 -20.39
N SER A 22 -18.02 3.57 -19.41
CA SER A 22 -16.99 3.95 -18.43
C SER A 22 -16.52 2.76 -17.60
N VAL A 23 -17.46 1.92 -17.13
CA VAL A 23 -17.14 0.67 -16.41
C VAL A 23 -16.30 -0.25 -17.30
N LEU A 24 -16.74 -0.49 -18.54
CA LEU A 24 -16.03 -1.36 -19.47
C LEU A 24 -14.62 -0.81 -19.80
N ALA A 25 -14.49 0.49 -20.03
CA ALA A 25 -13.22 1.14 -20.31
C ALA A 25 -12.25 1.01 -19.12
N GLN A 26 -12.75 1.18 -17.89
CA GLN A 26 -11.97 0.99 -16.68
C GLN A 26 -11.47 -0.45 -16.55
N GLU A 27 -12.35 -1.44 -16.72
CA GLU A 27 -11.97 -2.85 -16.68
C GLU A 27 -10.88 -3.17 -17.72
N LYS A 28 -11.06 -2.70 -18.97
CA LYS A 28 -10.08 -2.91 -20.05
C LYS A 28 -8.75 -2.23 -19.74
N ARG A 29 -8.75 -1.02 -19.18
CA ARG A 29 -7.54 -0.30 -18.77
C ARG A 29 -6.80 -1.05 -17.66
N GLN A 30 -7.51 -1.54 -16.64
CA GLN A 30 -6.89 -2.32 -15.55
C GLN A 30 -6.23 -3.60 -16.08
N VAL A 31 -6.92 -4.33 -16.97
CA VAL A 31 -6.36 -5.53 -17.61
C VAL A 31 -5.12 -5.20 -18.43
N PHE A 32 -5.17 -4.13 -19.23
CA PHE A 32 -4.03 -3.69 -20.03
C PHE A 32 -2.83 -3.31 -19.17
N ILE A 33 -3.03 -2.48 -18.13
CA ILE A 33 -1.96 -2.08 -17.21
C ILE A 33 -1.34 -3.31 -16.56
N LYS A 34 -2.16 -4.23 -16.02
CA LYS A 34 -1.66 -5.46 -15.40
C LYS A 34 -0.84 -6.29 -16.39
N HIS A 35 -1.35 -6.50 -17.59
CA HIS A 35 -0.68 -7.27 -18.63
C HIS A 35 0.64 -6.62 -19.05
N THR A 36 0.64 -5.32 -19.35
CA THR A 36 1.83 -4.57 -19.76
C THR A 36 2.89 -4.54 -18.66
N LEU A 37 2.49 -4.29 -17.41
CA LEU A 37 3.40 -4.36 -16.27
C LEU A 37 4.00 -5.76 -16.14
N MET A 38 3.18 -6.81 -16.22
CA MET A 38 3.62 -8.20 -16.12
C MET A 38 4.47 -8.66 -17.31
N GLN A 39 4.29 -8.11 -18.52
CA GLN A 39 5.12 -8.45 -19.68
C GLN A 39 6.46 -7.70 -19.69
N ASN A 40 6.50 -6.49 -19.15
CA ASN A 40 7.73 -5.73 -18.95
C ASN A 40 8.51 -6.14 -17.69
N THR A 41 8.13 -7.26 -17.04
CA THR A 41 8.84 -7.87 -15.90
C THR A 41 10.10 -8.62 -16.31
N SER A 42 10.82 -8.20 -17.36
CA SER A 42 12.23 -8.58 -17.44
C SER A 42 12.87 -8.26 -16.09
N ILE A 43 13.59 -9.24 -15.53
CA ILE A 43 14.15 -9.20 -14.16
C ILE A 43 14.91 -7.89 -13.88
N ASP A 44 15.42 -7.24 -14.93
CA ASP A 44 16.12 -5.96 -14.86
C ASP A 44 15.26 -4.73 -14.54
N THR A 45 13.95 -4.77 -14.77
CA THR A 45 13.02 -3.65 -14.51
C THR A 45 12.64 -3.55 -13.03
N TRP A 46 12.53 -4.70 -12.34
CA TRP A 46 12.15 -4.77 -10.94
C TRP A 46 13.35 -5.16 -10.09
N ARG A 47 14.17 -4.17 -9.75
CA ARG A 47 15.25 -4.40 -8.77
C ARG A 47 14.64 -4.60 -7.40
N ALA A 48 15.18 -5.56 -6.64
CA ALA A 48 14.85 -5.69 -5.23
C ALA A 48 15.14 -4.38 -4.51
N ILE A 49 14.27 -4.00 -3.58
CA ILE A 49 14.50 -2.85 -2.71
C ILE A 49 15.81 -3.09 -1.97
N PRO A 50 16.82 -2.22 -2.11
CA PRO A 50 18.07 -2.37 -1.39
C PRO A 50 17.81 -2.35 0.12
N VAL A 51 18.42 -3.28 0.85
CA VAL A 51 18.35 -3.34 2.31
C VAL A 51 19.53 -2.55 2.87
N THR A 52 19.25 -1.62 3.78
CA THR A 52 20.26 -0.83 4.48
C THR A 52 21.05 -1.69 5.47
N GLU A 53 22.27 -1.28 5.82
CA GLU A 53 23.09 -2.00 6.81
C GLU A 53 22.39 -2.13 8.16
N GLN A 54 21.65 -1.09 8.56
CA GLN A 54 20.86 -1.08 9.79
C GLN A 54 19.75 -2.13 9.76
N GLU A 55 19.04 -2.27 8.65
CA GLU A 55 18.00 -3.29 8.49
C GLU A 55 18.58 -4.71 8.55
N VAL A 56 19.78 -4.94 7.97
CA VAL A 56 20.47 -6.22 8.08
C VAL A 56 20.81 -6.55 9.54
N GLU A 57 21.28 -5.57 10.31
CA GLU A 57 21.61 -5.75 11.73
C GLU A 57 20.37 -6.06 12.56
N ILE A 58 19.27 -5.33 12.34
CA ILE A 58 17.98 -5.58 12.99
C ILE A 58 17.49 -6.99 12.67
N MET A 59 17.52 -7.40 11.40
CA MET A 59 17.13 -8.75 10.97
C MET A 59 17.99 -9.83 11.62
N LYS A 60 19.30 -9.59 11.75
CA LYS A 60 20.22 -10.51 12.43
C LYS A 60 19.87 -10.62 13.92
N ASN A 61 19.63 -9.51 14.61
CA ASN A 61 19.21 -9.53 16.01
C ASN A 61 17.91 -10.33 16.19
N GLU A 62 16.90 -10.07 15.35
CA GLU A 62 15.62 -10.78 15.38
C GLU A 62 15.75 -12.27 15.10
N SER A 63 16.65 -12.66 14.19
CA SER A 63 16.94 -14.06 13.93
C SER A 63 17.48 -14.79 15.17
N THR A 64 18.06 -14.06 16.13
CA THR A 64 18.56 -14.61 17.40
C THR A 64 17.53 -14.58 18.54
N MET A 65 16.50 -13.72 18.47
CA MET A 65 15.46 -13.60 19.50
C MET A 65 14.72 -14.91 19.78
N ARG A 66 14.26 -15.08 21.03
CA ARG A 66 13.37 -16.19 21.40
C ARG A 66 12.00 -15.98 20.77
N LYS A 67 11.25 -17.07 20.66
CA LYS A 67 9.92 -17.07 20.04
C LYS A 67 8.96 -16.12 20.76
N GLU A 68 9.04 -16.08 22.09
CA GLU A 68 8.20 -15.24 22.95
C GLU A 68 8.51 -13.76 22.78
N GLU A 69 9.78 -13.42 22.58
CA GLU A 69 10.24 -12.05 22.31
C GLU A 69 9.71 -11.58 20.95
N LEU A 70 9.82 -12.41 19.91
CA LEU A 70 9.25 -12.12 18.60
C LEU A 70 7.73 -11.88 18.67
N ILE A 71 7.00 -12.71 19.43
CA ILE A 71 5.56 -12.53 19.62
C ILE A 71 5.26 -11.18 20.29
N SER A 72 6.03 -10.79 21.31
CA SER A 72 5.87 -9.50 21.99
C SER A 72 6.11 -8.32 21.05
N VAL A 73 7.17 -8.37 20.24
CA VAL A 73 7.48 -7.33 19.24
C VAL A 73 6.37 -7.24 18.19
N ILE A 74 5.94 -8.39 17.65
CA ILE A 74 4.84 -8.43 16.66
C ILE A 74 3.58 -7.80 17.25
N ASN A 75 3.17 -8.19 18.46
CA ASN A 75 1.98 -7.62 19.09
C ASN A 75 2.12 -6.11 19.33
N SER A 76 3.32 -5.63 19.67
CA SER A 76 3.57 -4.19 19.85
C SER A 76 3.34 -3.40 18.56
N ILE A 77 3.79 -3.94 17.42
CA ILE A 77 3.60 -3.30 16.11
C ILE A 77 2.15 -3.43 15.66
N LEU A 78 1.51 -4.58 15.88
CA LEU A 78 0.12 -4.77 15.48
C LEU A 78 -0.81 -3.71 16.07
N ILE A 79 -0.55 -3.18 17.27
CA ILE A 79 -1.36 -2.15 17.93
C ILE A 79 -1.52 -0.89 17.05
N SER A 80 -0.51 -0.51 16.25
CA SER A 80 -0.62 0.66 15.35
C SER A 80 -1.45 0.41 14.09
N LEU A 81 -1.73 -0.85 13.75
CA LEU A 81 -2.44 -1.20 12.52
C LEU A 81 -3.97 -1.16 12.69
N PRO A 82 -4.74 -0.86 11.62
CA PRO A 82 -6.20 -0.97 11.63
C PRO A 82 -6.68 -2.37 12.02
N GLU A 83 -7.82 -2.47 12.70
CA GLU A 83 -8.39 -3.75 13.17
C GLU A 83 -8.59 -4.76 12.02
N THR A 84 -9.02 -4.26 10.86
CA THR A 84 -9.21 -5.07 9.64
C THR A 84 -7.92 -5.75 9.20
N GLN A 85 -6.77 -5.11 9.37
CA GLN A 85 -5.47 -5.69 9.05
C GLN A 85 -4.95 -6.60 10.17
N ARG A 86 -5.08 -6.18 11.43
CA ARG A 86 -4.68 -6.97 12.61
C ARG A 86 -5.31 -8.37 12.64
N SER A 87 -6.58 -8.48 12.24
CA SER A 87 -7.33 -9.73 12.24
C SER A 87 -6.68 -10.89 11.45
N LYS A 88 -5.77 -10.59 10.50
CA LYS A 88 -5.01 -11.58 9.74
C LYS A 88 -3.93 -12.28 10.57
N TYR A 89 -3.44 -11.63 11.62
CA TYR A 89 -2.28 -12.07 12.40
C TYR A 89 -2.71 -12.68 13.74
N THR A 90 -3.44 -13.80 13.68
CA THR A 90 -3.91 -14.52 14.87
C THR A 90 -3.08 -15.76 15.17
N ASN A 91 -3.27 -16.34 16.37
CA ASN A 91 -2.67 -17.61 16.78
C ASN A 91 -1.13 -17.64 16.72
N LEU A 92 -0.46 -16.51 17.01
CA LEU A 92 1.00 -16.36 16.93
C LEU A 92 1.76 -17.41 17.75
N LYS A 93 1.22 -17.81 18.91
CA LYS A 93 1.81 -18.84 19.78
C LYS A 93 2.00 -20.19 19.09
N ASN A 94 1.17 -20.51 18.09
CA ASN A 94 1.21 -21.80 17.39
C ASN A 94 2.12 -21.77 16.15
N LYS A 95 2.64 -20.60 15.77
CA LYS A 95 3.48 -20.44 14.57
C LYS A 95 4.93 -20.82 14.86
N THR A 96 5.66 -21.23 13.83
CA THR A 96 7.11 -21.48 13.93
C THR A 96 7.87 -20.16 14.00
N LYS A 97 9.13 -20.18 14.47
CA LYS A 97 9.98 -18.98 14.51
C LYS A 97 10.13 -18.34 13.13
N THR A 98 10.32 -19.14 12.09
CA THR A 98 10.41 -18.66 10.70
C THR A 98 9.15 -17.92 10.27
N ILE A 99 7.97 -18.47 10.56
CA ILE A 99 6.69 -17.81 10.21
C ILE A 99 6.55 -16.49 10.99
N LEU A 100 6.97 -16.44 12.25
CA LEU A 100 6.93 -15.21 13.04
C LEU A 100 7.86 -14.13 12.46
N LEU A 101 9.06 -14.49 12.01
CA LEU A 101 9.97 -13.56 11.33
C LEU A 101 9.36 -13.02 10.03
N THR A 102 8.72 -13.88 9.23
CA THR A 102 8.01 -13.44 8.02
C THR A 102 6.88 -12.46 8.35
N ILE A 103 6.07 -12.75 9.37
CA ILE A 103 5.01 -11.85 9.84
C ILE A 103 5.60 -10.51 10.30
N LEU A 104 6.69 -10.53 11.06
CA LEU A 104 7.34 -9.32 11.56
C LEU A 104 7.81 -8.41 10.41
N GLN A 105 8.37 -8.98 9.35
CA GLN A 105 8.76 -8.23 8.16
C GLN A 105 7.54 -7.67 7.41
N GLU A 106 6.49 -8.48 7.25
CA GLU A 106 5.26 -8.09 6.56
C GLU A 106 4.59 -6.89 7.25
N ILE A 107 4.40 -6.95 8.56
CA ILE A 107 3.71 -5.88 9.30
C ILE A 107 4.52 -4.58 9.37
N ARG A 108 5.86 -4.64 9.29
CA ARG A 108 6.69 -3.44 9.14
C ARG A 108 6.55 -2.81 7.77
N GLY A 109 6.51 -3.62 6.71
CA GLY A 109 6.23 -3.13 5.36
C GLY A 109 4.89 -2.41 5.27
N LEU A 110 3.88 -2.89 6.01
CA LEU A 110 2.58 -2.22 6.12
C LEU A 110 2.66 -0.91 6.91
N ASN A 111 3.36 -0.91 8.04
CA ASN A 111 3.46 0.27 8.91
C ASN A 111 4.28 1.41 8.30
N ASN A 112 5.26 1.10 7.45
CA ASN A 112 6.11 2.11 6.78
C ASN A 112 5.48 2.68 5.49
N ALA A 113 4.37 2.10 5.01
CA ALA A 113 3.71 2.56 3.78
C ALA A 113 2.84 3.81 4.01
N GLU A 114 2.53 4.16 5.26
CA GLU A 114 1.71 5.31 5.63
C GLU A 114 2.50 6.63 5.53
N ASP A 115 3.82 6.60 5.71
CA ASP A 115 4.72 7.77 5.62
C ASP A 115 5.04 8.22 4.18
N ALA A 116 4.57 7.48 3.16
CA ALA A 116 4.88 7.77 1.74
C ALA A 116 3.77 8.53 1.01
N ILE A 117 2.75 9.01 1.72
CA ILE A 117 1.58 9.69 1.14
C ILE A 117 1.43 11.09 1.75
N ASP A 118 2.46 11.93 1.63
CA ASP A 118 2.29 13.38 1.73
C ASP A 118 3.38 14.08 0.91
N GLU A 119 3.01 15.24 0.37
CA GLU A 119 3.80 16.16 -0.48
C GLU A 119 3.77 15.90 -1.99
N GLU A 120 2.67 16.32 -2.63
CA GLU A 120 2.65 17.29 -3.74
C GLU A 120 1.26 17.27 -4.40
N ASN A 121 0.33 18.07 -3.87
CA ASN A 121 -0.78 18.69 -4.63
C ASN A 121 -1.31 19.87 -3.79
N GLU A 122 -0.44 20.84 -3.49
CA GLU A 122 -0.92 22.19 -3.23
C GLU A 122 -1.11 22.87 -4.60
N ASP A 123 -2.32 22.75 -5.15
CA ASP A 123 -2.76 23.64 -6.21
C ASP A 123 -2.76 25.06 -5.64
N LYS A 124 -1.70 25.81 -5.92
CA LYS A 124 -1.67 27.26 -5.69
C LYS A 124 -2.62 27.89 -6.71
N GLU A 125 -3.85 28.12 -6.27
CA GLU A 125 -4.81 28.97 -6.96
C GLU A 125 -4.19 30.39 -7.05
N LEU A 126 -3.65 30.71 -8.23
CA LEU A 126 -3.23 32.06 -8.58
C LEU A 126 -4.50 32.91 -8.67
N ILE A 127 -4.73 33.73 -7.65
CA ILE A 127 -5.73 34.78 -7.68
C ILE A 127 -5.21 35.84 -8.65
N ASP A 128 -5.89 35.98 -9.80
CA ASP A 128 -5.70 37.09 -10.72
C ASP A 128 -6.13 38.39 -10.03
N GLU A 129 -5.18 39.14 -9.48
CA GLU A 129 -5.35 40.55 -9.18
C GLU A 129 -5.26 41.36 -10.48
N GLU A 130 -6.42 41.85 -10.90
CA GLU A 130 -6.66 43.20 -11.40
C GLU A 130 -5.82 43.67 -12.61
N MET A 131 -6.42 43.63 -13.80
CA MET A 131 -6.17 44.67 -14.80
C MET A 131 -7.46 45.12 -15.51
N ILE A 132 -7.70 46.43 -15.35
CA ILE A 132 -8.59 47.37 -16.05
C ILE A 132 -9.94 47.62 -15.36
#